data_AF-A0A938WXA2-F1
#
_entry.id   AF-A0A938WXA2-F1
#
_cell.length_a   1.000
_cell.length_b   1.000
_cell.length_c   1.000
_cell.angle_alpha   90.00
_cell.angle_beta   90.00
_cell.angle_gamma   90.00
#
_symmetry.space_group_name_H-M   'P 1'
#
loop_
_entity.id
_entity.type
_entity.pdbx_description
1 polymer ?
#
loop_
_entity_poly.entity_id
_entity_poly.type
_entity_poly.pdbx_seq_one_letter_code
_entity_poly.pdbx_strand_id
1 'polypeptide(L)'
;MLLMIETILLESGIDCDIDRVHVDWSPAKLIEHAISHHEGYLTSTGSLSVSTGAFTGRSPENRYIVDAGAAEKNVNWNSPTNKPIDDKTYKRVRKNVTRYMS
;
A
#
# COMPACT_ATOMS: atom_id res chain seq x y z
N MET A 1 10.29 -1.52 21.20
CA MET A 1 9.13 -1.39 20.29
C MET A 1 9.51 -0.62 19.03
N LEU A 2 10.05 0.61 19.10
CA LEU A 2 10.55 1.35 17.92
C LEU A 2 11.69 0.63 17.16
N LEU A 3 12.71 0.12 17.86
CA LEU A 3 13.78 -0.71 17.26
C LEU A 3 13.26 -1.95 16.51
N MET A 4 12.10 -2.48 16.93
CA MET A 4 11.47 -3.63 16.28
C MET A 4 10.80 -3.22 14.96
N ILE A 5 10.19 -2.03 14.91
CA ILE A 5 9.54 -1.51 13.69
C ILE A 5 10.55 -1.13 12.63
N GLU A 6 11.63 -0.44 13.01
CA GLU A 6 12.72 -0.09 12.10
C GLU A 6 13.31 -1.35 11.43
N THR A 7 13.55 -2.40 12.22
CA THR A 7 14.03 -3.70 11.71
C THR A 7 13.04 -4.32 10.72
N ILE A 8 11.73 -4.34 11.04
CA ILE A 8 10.69 -4.89 10.16
C ILE A 8 10.60 -4.12 8.83
N LEU A 9 10.69 -2.79 8.88
CA LEU A 9 10.66 -1.95 7.68
C LEU A 9 11.91 -2.19 6.82
N LEU A 10 13.09 -2.26 7.43
CA LEU A 10 14.34 -2.53 6.72
C LEU A 10 14.34 -3.93 6.08
N GLU A 11 13.88 -4.97 6.79
CA GLU A 11 13.70 -6.32 6.24
C GLU A 11 12.67 -6.36 5.10
N SER A 12 11.68 -5.46 5.13
CA SER A 12 10.73 -5.25 4.05
C SER A 12 11.32 -4.47 2.87
N GLY A 13 12.53 -3.93 3.02
CA GLY A 13 13.26 -3.14 2.01
C GLY A 13 12.99 -1.64 2.06
N ILE A 14 12.40 -1.15 3.15
CA ILE A 14 12.10 0.27 3.39
C ILE A 14 13.12 0.82 4.39
N ASP A 15 13.99 1.71 3.92
CA ASP A 15 15.00 2.40 4.73
C ASP A 15 14.48 3.80 5.08
N CYS A 16 13.84 3.93 6.24
CA CYS A 16 13.09 5.13 6.60
C CYS A 16 13.74 5.91 7.73
N ASP A 17 13.54 7.23 7.71
CA ASP A 17 13.71 8.08 8.88
C ASP A 17 12.64 7.74 9.94
N ILE A 18 13.07 7.23 11.09
CA ILE A 18 12.18 6.74 12.17
C ILE A 18 11.28 7.86 12.71
N ASP A 19 11.70 9.12 12.63
CA ASP A 19 10.90 10.26 13.08
C ASP A 19 9.67 10.50 12.18
N ARG A 20 9.71 9.97 10.96
CA ARG A 20 8.62 10.02 9.97
C ARG A 20 7.74 8.76 9.98
N VAL A 21 8.04 7.81 10.86
CA VAL A 21 7.25 6.58 11.02
C VAL A 21 6.18 6.80 12.09
N HIS A 22 4.94 6.52 11.70
CA HIS A 22 3.77 6.71 12.55
C HIS A 22 3.08 5.37 12.78
N VAL A 23 3.29 4.79 13.97
CA VAL A 23 2.79 3.47 14.34
C VAL A 23 1.54 3.60 15.20
N ASP A 24 0.49 2.86 14.86
CA ASP A 24 -0.75 2.76 15.62
C ASP A 24 -1.37 4.11 16.03
N TRP A 25 -1.27 5.10 15.12
CA TRP A 25 -1.94 6.38 15.33
C TRP A 25 -3.44 6.20 15.46
N SER A 26 -4.04 6.96 16.39
CA SER A 26 -5.49 6.99 16.54
C SER A 26 -6.15 7.57 15.27
N PRO A 27 -7.43 7.23 15.01
CA PRO A 27 -8.17 7.85 13.91
C PRO A 27 -8.14 9.38 13.94
N ALA A 28 -8.17 9.99 15.12
CA ALA A 28 -8.08 11.45 15.27
C ALA A 28 -6.76 12.01 14.72
N LYS A 29 -5.61 11.41 15.06
CA LYS A 29 -4.30 11.82 14.52
C LYS A 29 -4.21 11.65 13.01
N LEU A 30 -4.75 10.54 12.48
CA LEU A 30 -4.79 10.28 11.04
C LEU A 30 -5.63 11.33 10.29
N ILE A 31 -6.78 11.73 10.85
CA ILE A 31 -7.64 12.79 10.29
C ILE A 31 -6.93 14.15 10.30
N GLU A 32 -6.32 14.53 11.43
CA GLU A 32 -5.54 15.79 11.54
C GLU A 32 -4.38 15.83 10.54
N HIS A 33 -3.69 14.70 10.36
CA HIS A 33 -2.62 14.56 9.39
C HIS A 33 -3.12 14.73 7.95
N ALA A 34 -4.20 14.05 7.56
CA ALA A 34 -4.78 14.15 6.22
C ALA A 34 -5.23 15.59 5.89
N ILE A 35 -5.84 16.30 6.86
CA ILE A 35 -6.28 17.68 6.68
C ILE A 35 -5.08 18.63 6.55
N SER A 36 -4.05 18.47 7.39
CA SER A 36 -2.85 19.32 7.34
C SER A 36 -2.04 19.13 6.06
N HIS A 37 -2.15 17.97 5.41
CA HIS A 37 -1.54 17.67 4.11
C HIS A 37 -2.45 17.97 2.92
N HIS A 38 -3.63 18.55 3.15
CA HIS A 38 -4.61 18.87 2.11
C HIS A 38 -5.11 17.65 1.30
N GLU A 39 -5.13 16.46 1.92
CA GLU A 39 -5.59 15.21 1.31
C GLU A 39 -7.11 15.00 1.49
N GLY A 40 -7.75 15.82 2.32
CA GLY A 40 -9.19 15.79 2.57
C GLY A 40 -9.66 16.97 3.41
N TYR A 41 -10.96 16.99 3.71
CA TYR A 41 -11.60 18.00 4.55
C TYR A 41 -12.72 17.39 5.39
N LEU A 42 -13.09 18.05 6.49
CA LEU A 42 -14.24 17.63 7.30
C LEU A 42 -15.54 18.13 6.69
N THR A 43 -16.51 17.23 6.55
CA THR A 43 -17.89 17.60 6.21
C THR A 43 -18.55 18.36 7.36
N SER A 44 -19.72 18.94 7.12
CA SER A 44 -20.54 19.58 8.16
C SER A 44 -20.95 18.64 9.29
N THR A 45 -20.90 17.32 9.07
CA THR A 45 -21.20 16.29 10.07
C THR A 45 -19.95 15.72 10.73
N GLY A 46 -18.76 16.25 10.43
CA GLY A 46 -17.48 15.81 11.01
C GLY A 46 -16.86 14.57 10.37
N SER A 47 -17.39 14.07 9.26
CA SER A 47 -16.78 12.96 8.51
C SER A 47 -15.61 13.47 7.67
N LEU A 48 -14.54 12.68 7.51
CA LEU A 48 -13.48 13.00 6.55
C LEU A 48 -13.96 12.70 5.12
N SER A 49 -13.95 13.72 4.27
CA SER A 49 -14.22 13.62 2.83
C SER A 49 -12.91 13.71 2.05
N VAL A 50 -12.69 12.78 1.12
CA VAL A 50 -11.49 12.70 0.26
C VAL A 50 -11.88 12.55 -1.21
N SER A 51 -10.97 12.88 -2.12
CA SER A 51 -11.14 12.66 -3.56
C SER A 51 -10.01 11.78 -4.09
N THR A 52 -10.36 10.75 -4.87
CA THR A 52 -9.39 9.82 -5.49
C THR A 52 -9.06 10.20 -6.95
N GLY A 53 -9.50 11.37 -7.40
CA GLY A 53 -9.26 11.87 -8.74
C GLY A 53 -9.88 10.98 -9.82
N ALA A 54 -9.09 10.59 -10.83
CA ALA A 54 -9.57 9.78 -11.96
C ALA A 54 -9.97 8.33 -11.59
N PHE A 55 -9.48 7.82 -10.45
CA PHE A 55 -9.67 6.42 -10.05
C PHE A 55 -10.76 6.32 -8.97
N THR A 56 -12.03 6.41 -9.39
CA THR A 56 -13.19 6.43 -8.49
C THR A 56 -13.77 5.03 -8.19
N GLY A 57 -13.13 3.97 -8.67
CA GLY A 57 -13.59 2.59 -8.51
C GLY A 57 -12.46 1.57 -8.68
N ARG A 58 -12.82 0.28 -8.73
CA ARG A 58 -11.86 -0.81 -8.91
C ARG A 58 -11.23 -0.76 -10.31
N SER A 59 -9.96 -1.15 -10.41
CA SER A 59 -9.28 -1.44 -11.67
C SER A 59 -9.06 -2.96 -11.83
N PRO A 60 -10.10 -3.74 -12.19
CA PRO A 60 -9.99 -5.21 -12.28
C PRO A 60 -8.88 -5.65 -13.25
N GLU A 61 -8.71 -4.90 -14.34
CA GLU A 61 -7.66 -5.11 -15.33
C GLU A 61 -6.26 -4.66 -14.88
N ASN A 62 -6.07 -4.20 -13.65
CA ASN A 62 -4.74 -3.84 -13.10
C ASN A 62 -4.40 -4.63 -11.84
N ARG A 63 -4.96 -5.84 -11.70
CA ARG A 63 -4.62 -6.79 -10.66
C ARG A 63 -3.81 -7.95 -11.25
N TYR A 64 -2.72 -8.30 -10.57
CA TYR A 64 -1.83 -9.40 -10.94
C TYR A 64 -1.56 -10.29 -9.74
N ILE A 65 -1.27 -11.56 -10.00
CA ILE A 65 -0.86 -12.54 -9.01
C ILE A 65 0.50 -13.08 -9.43
N VAL A 66 1.47 -13.06 -8.51
CA VAL A 66 2.81 -13.58 -8.80
C VAL A 66 2.72 -15.07 -9.03
N ASP A 67 3.26 -15.50 -10.16
CA ASP A 67 3.46 -16.90 -10.46
C ASP A 67 4.75 -17.38 -9.78
N ALA A 68 4.60 -18.01 -8.62
CA ALA A 68 5.69 -18.43 -7.74
C ALA A 68 5.85 -19.96 -7.70
N GLY A 69 5.36 -20.69 -8.69
CA GLY A 69 5.49 -22.15 -8.75
C GLY A 69 4.47 -22.86 -7.86
N ALA A 70 4.87 -23.30 -6.67
CA ALA A 70 4.06 -24.19 -5.82
C ALA A 70 2.68 -23.60 -5.42
N ALA A 71 2.56 -22.27 -5.36
CA ALA A 71 1.32 -21.56 -5.03
C ALA A 71 0.28 -21.57 -6.18
N GLU A 72 0.65 -21.97 -7.40
CA GLU A 72 -0.21 -21.98 -8.58
C GLU A 72 -1.49 -22.83 -8.38
N LYS A 73 -1.40 -23.95 -7.65
CA LYS A 73 -2.48 -24.96 -7.58
C LYS A 73 -3.76 -24.45 -6.91
N ASN A 74 -3.65 -23.40 -6.09
CA ASN A 74 -4.79 -22.82 -5.37
C ASN A 74 -5.38 -21.58 -6.06
N VAL A 75 -4.78 -21.15 -7.18
CA VAL A 75 -5.24 -19.97 -7.92
C VAL A 75 -6.11 -20.43 -9.09
N ASN A 76 -7.32 -19.86 -9.18
CA ASN A 76 -8.15 -20.06 -10.37
C ASN A 76 -7.62 -19.22 -11.54
N TRP A 77 -6.63 -19.73 -12.27
CA TRP A 77 -6.04 -19.05 -13.43
C TRP A 77 -7.02 -18.91 -14.62
N ASN A 78 -8.12 -19.65 -14.63
CA ASN A 78 -9.17 -19.50 -15.65
C ASN A 78 -10.05 -18.26 -15.41
N SER A 79 -9.90 -17.56 -14.27
CA SER A 79 -10.58 -16.29 -14.03
C SER A 79 -9.97 -15.18 -14.89
N PRO A 80 -10.78 -14.38 -15.61
CA PRO A 80 -10.27 -13.26 -16.42
C PRO A 80 -9.55 -12.19 -15.57
N THR A 81 -9.76 -12.17 -14.26
CA THR A 81 -9.15 -11.20 -13.33
C THR A 81 -7.90 -11.70 -12.61
N ASN A 82 -7.53 -12.98 -12.76
CA ASN A 82 -6.34 -13.57 -12.14
C ASN A 82 -5.21 -13.64 -13.15
N LYS A 83 -4.56 -12.50 -13.38
CA LYS A 83 -3.49 -12.39 -14.38
C LYS A 83 -2.13 -12.73 -13.77
N PRO A 84 -1.38 -13.68 -14.32
CA PRO A 84 -0.07 -14.03 -13.80
C PRO A 84 0.94 -12.90 -14.08
N ILE A 85 1.92 -12.77 -13.20
CA ILE A 85 3.13 -11.97 -13.42
C ILE A 85 4.33 -12.77 -12.93
N ASP A 86 5.44 -12.70 -13.64
CA ASP A 86 6.64 -13.44 -13.24
C ASP A 86 7.30 -12.80 -11.99
N ASP A 87 7.97 -13.65 -11.20
CA ASP A 87 8.67 -13.23 -9.97
C ASP A 87 9.71 -12.13 -10.20
N LYS A 88 10.42 -12.16 -11.34
CA LYS A 88 11.43 -11.14 -11.68
C LYS A 88 10.78 -9.77 -11.90
N THR A 89 9.65 -9.71 -12.58
CA THR A 89 8.87 -8.49 -12.76
C THR A 89 8.29 -8.00 -11.43
N TYR A 90 7.72 -8.88 -10.61
CA TYR A 90 7.25 -8.53 -9.27
C TYR A 90 8.38 -7.92 -8.41
N LYS A 91 9.54 -8.58 -8.33
CA LYS A 91 10.71 -8.10 -7.58
C LYS A 91 11.17 -6.72 -8.05
N ARG A 92 11.11 -6.44 -9.37
CA ARG A 92 11.43 -5.12 -9.93
C ARG A 92 10.44 -4.05 -9.45
N VAL A 93 9.13 -4.32 -9.53
CA VAL A 93 8.09 -3.38 -9.06
C VAL A 93 8.21 -3.16 -7.56
N ARG A 94 8.33 -4.23 -6.76
CA ARG A 94 8.52 -4.16 -5.31
C ARG A 94 9.73 -3.31 -4.93
N LYS A 95 10.87 -3.48 -5.61
CA LYS A 95 12.07 -2.67 -5.38
C LYS A 95 11.83 -1.17 -5.63
N ASN A 96 11.08 -0.83 -6.68
CA ASN A 96 10.76 0.57 -6.98
C ASN A 96 9.82 1.19 -5.93
N VAL A 97 8.80 0.45 -5.50
CA VAL A 97 7.85 0.91 -4.46
C VAL A 97 8.55 1.10 -3.13
N THR A 98 9.32 0.11 -2.68
CA THR A 98 10.05 0.17 -1.40
C THR A 98 11.08 1.30 -1.38
N ARG A 99 11.79 1.53 -2.49
CA ARG A 99 12.67 2.69 -2.66
C ARG A 99 11.94 4.04 -2.60
N TYR A 100 10.73 4.12 -3.14
CA TYR A 100 9.92 5.36 -3.08
C TYR A 100 9.35 5.62 -1.68
N MET A 101 9.13 4.56 -0.91
CA MET A 101 8.63 4.61 0.47
C MET A 101 9.73 4.79 1.53
N SER A 102 11.00 4.66 1.14
CA SER A 102 12.18 4.95 1.96
C SER A 102 12.44 6.45 1.93
#